data_AF-A0A0G4M997-F1
#
_entry.id   AF-A0A0G4M997-F1
#
_cell.length_a   1.000
_cell.length_b   1.000
_cell.length_c   1.000
_cell.angle_alpha   90.00
_cell.angle_beta   90.00
_cell.angle_gamma   90.00
#
_symmetry.space_group_name_H-M   'P 1'
#
loop_
_entity.id
_entity.type
_entity.pdbx_description
1 polymer ?
#
loop_
_entity_poly.entity_id
_entity_poly.type
_entity_poly.pdbx_seq_one_letter_code
_entity_poly.pdbx_strand_id
1 'polypeptide(L)'
;MLSNKGALRIKLVARDEGRVLDAAHRLGVSNVTLPQLEAICAAAAVPPAVVQNRFRAPFDAAVRAFCRERGIVYQAFWTLTANAALVGSEFVGGVADAARVSREVVFYGLVLALGACVLDGTTREEEMRADLEGIETLGRWADGDGRELWEVAVRAFKKKVGDEV
;
A
#
# COMPACT_ATOMS: atom_id res chain seq x y z
N MET A 1 1.81 -14.86 28.30
CA MET A 1 1.80 -14.98 26.82
C MET A 1 1.33 -13.63 26.26
N LEU A 2 2.28 -12.81 25.79
CA LEU A 2 2.03 -11.48 25.27
C LEU A 2 1.44 -11.62 23.85
N SER A 3 0.16 -11.26 23.69
CA SER A 3 -0.50 -11.16 22.38
C SER A 3 -0.07 -9.84 21.74
N ASN A 4 0.83 -9.93 20.75
CA ASN A 4 1.27 -8.80 19.93
C ASN A 4 0.16 -8.47 18.92
N LYS A 5 -0.87 -7.72 19.34
CA LYS A 5 -1.84 -7.12 18.42
C LYS A 5 -1.22 -5.87 17.80
N GLY A 6 -0.42 -6.07 16.75
CA GLY A 6 0.02 -5.00 15.88
C GLY A 6 -1.18 -4.40 15.16
N ALA A 7 -1.78 -3.35 15.73
CA ALA A 7 -2.78 -2.56 15.05
C ALA A 7 -2.14 -1.94 13.80
N LEU A 8 -2.59 -2.40 12.62
CA LEU A 8 -2.21 -1.85 11.33
C LEU A 8 -2.61 -0.35 11.34
N ARG A 9 -1.63 0.56 11.45
CA ARG A 9 -1.87 1.99 11.22
C ARG A 9 -1.91 2.22 9.71
N ILE A 10 -3.11 2.12 9.14
CA ILE A 10 -3.38 2.51 7.75
C ILE A 10 -3.09 4.01 7.63
N LYS A 11 -2.09 4.38 6.82
CA LYS A 11 -1.82 5.77 6.44
C LYS A 11 -2.14 5.96 4.97
N LEU A 12 -3.35 6.45 4.70
CA LEU A 12 -3.64 7.13 3.44
C LEU A 12 -3.05 8.54 3.54
N VAL A 13 -2.23 8.94 2.58
CA VAL A 13 -1.65 10.28 2.54
C VAL A 13 -2.26 11.00 1.35
N ALA A 14 -3.06 12.02 1.58
CA ALA A 14 -3.54 12.92 0.53
C ALA A 14 -2.41 13.87 0.09
N ARG A 15 -2.36 14.21 -1.20
CA ARG A 15 -1.35 15.11 -1.79
C ARG A 15 -1.59 16.56 -1.35
N ASP A 16 -0.55 17.21 -0.85
CA ASP A 16 -0.47 18.67 -0.65
C ASP A 16 0.61 19.24 -1.59
N GLU A 17 0.30 20.34 -2.27
CA GLU A 17 1.19 20.95 -3.26
C GLU A 17 2.01 22.09 -2.65
N GLY A 18 3.30 21.83 -2.45
CA GLY A 18 4.35 22.86 -2.49
C GLY A 18 4.51 23.73 -1.24
N ARG A 19 5.36 23.28 -0.30
CA ARG A 19 6.12 24.12 0.64
C ARG A 19 7.38 23.37 1.08
N VAL A 20 8.56 23.84 0.67
CA VAL A 20 9.82 23.45 1.35
C VAL A 20 9.94 24.37 2.57
N LEU A 21 9.55 23.84 3.73
CA LEU A 21 9.74 24.50 5.02
C LEU A 21 11.21 24.34 5.44
N ASP A 22 11.77 25.35 6.12
CA ASP A 22 13.15 25.41 6.65
C ASP A 22 13.57 24.22 7.56
N ALA A 23 12.65 23.30 7.85
CA ALA A 23 12.93 22.04 8.55
C ALA A 23 12.13 20.90 7.91
N ALA A 24 12.73 20.15 6.98
CA ALA A 24 12.16 18.88 6.56
C ALA A 24 12.27 17.86 7.72
N HIS A 25 11.15 17.52 8.36
CA HIS A 25 11.14 16.56 9.48
C HIS A 25 11.50 15.13 9.04
N ARG A 26 11.28 14.80 7.75
CA ARG A 26 11.60 13.50 7.14
C ARG A 26 11.95 13.71 5.67
N LEU A 27 12.92 12.95 5.18
CA LEU A 27 13.28 12.90 3.76
C LEU A 27 12.63 11.67 3.10
N GLY A 28 12.29 11.78 1.83
CA GLY A 28 11.79 10.68 1.03
C GLY A 28 12.36 10.72 -0.39
N VAL A 29 12.34 9.58 -1.06
CA VAL A 29 12.78 9.42 -2.45
C VAL A 29 11.65 8.82 -3.27
N SER A 30 11.68 9.01 -4.59
CA SER A 30 10.61 8.54 -5.47
C SER A 30 11.18 7.99 -6.78
N ASN A 31 10.51 6.97 -7.33
CA ASN A 31 10.86 6.28 -8.57
C ASN A 31 12.28 5.72 -8.56
N VAL A 32 12.69 5.09 -7.46
CA VAL A 32 14.02 4.52 -7.28
C VAL A 32 14.03 3.01 -7.47
N THR A 33 15.08 2.48 -8.08
CA THR A 33 15.38 1.04 -8.10
C THR A 33 16.09 0.61 -6.82
N LEU A 34 16.20 -0.70 -6.59
CA LEU A 34 16.92 -1.22 -5.42
C LEU A 34 18.39 -0.74 -5.37
N PRO A 35 19.22 -0.85 -6.43
CA PRO A 35 20.60 -0.37 -6.37
C PRO A 35 20.72 1.13 -6.07
N GLN A 36 19.78 1.94 -6.58
CA GLN A 36 19.73 3.37 -6.28
C GLN A 36 19.39 3.61 -4.81
N LEU A 37 18.39 2.91 -4.28
CA LEU A 37 17.99 3.03 -2.88
C LEU A 37 19.12 2.58 -1.93
N GLU A 38 19.81 1.50 -2.25
CA GLU A 38 20.98 1.02 -1.51
C GLU A 38 22.11 2.06 -1.49
N ALA A 39 22.45 2.62 -2.65
CA ALA A 39 23.48 3.66 -2.75
C ALA A 39 23.10 4.92 -1.96
N ILE A 40 21.84 5.35 -2.02
CA ILE A 40 21.32 6.49 -1.25
C ILE A 40 21.43 6.20 0.25
N CYS A 41 20.99 5.02 0.70
CA CYS A 41 21.06 4.65 2.12
C CYS A 41 22.49 4.50 2.63
N ALA A 42 23.43 4.08 1.77
CA ALA A 42 24.84 3.96 2.13
C ALA A 42 25.54 5.33 2.27
N ALA A 43 25.13 6.32 1.47
CA ALA A 43 25.76 7.65 1.46
C ALA A 43 25.10 8.67 2.38
N ALA A 44 23.81 8.51 2.71
CA ALA A 44 23.05 9.49 3.47
C ALA A 44 23.36 9.43 4.98
N ALA A 45 23.60 10.60 5.60
CA ALA A 45 23.72 10.71 7.06
C ALA A 45 22.40 10.36 7.78
N VAL A 46 21.26 10.63 7.11
CA VAL A 46 19.92 10.22 7.55
C VAL A 46 19.25 9.50 6.38
N PRO A 47 18.90 8.20 6.51
CA PRO A 47 18.26 7.46 5.42
C PRO A 47 16.85 8.01 5.12
N PRO A 48 16.34 7.82 3.90
CA PRO A 48 14.97 8.23 3.57
C PRO A 48 13.97 7.47 4.44
N ALA A 49 12.97 8.18 4.96
CA ALA A 49 11.87 7.60 5.72
C ALA A 49 10.78 7.01 4.81
N VAL A 50 10.73 7.44 3.54
CA VAL A 50 9.70 7.05 2.57
C VAL A 50 10.34 6.78 1.20
N VAL A 51 9.91 5.71 0.55
CA VAL A 51 10.12 5.45 -0.88
C VAL A 51 8.77 5.47 -1.58
N GLN A 52 8.55 6.44 -2.47
CA GLN A 52 7.30 6.57 -3.22
C GLN A 52 7.48 6.09 -4.67
N ASN A 53 7.03 4.87 -4.98
CA ASN A 53 7.19 4.27 -6.31
C ASN A 53 5.84 3.95 -6.98
N ARG A 54 5.86 3.88 -8.30
CA ARG A 54 4.72 3.42 -9.10
C ARG A 54 4.44 1.96 -8.76
N PHE A 55 3.23 1.64 -8.33
CA PHE A 55 2.87 0.25 -8.07
C PHE A 55 2.34 -0.39 -9.34
N ARG A 56 3.23 -1.00 -10.13
CA ARG A 56 2.89 -1.74 -11.35
C ARG A 56 3.98 -2.78 -11.62
N ALA A 57 3.71 -3.78 -12.44
CA ALA A 57 4.72 -4.78 -12.82
C ALA A 57 6.04 -4.12 -13.26
N PRO A 58 7.20 -4.55 -12.72
CA PRO A 58 7.45 -5.78 -11.95
C PRO A 58 7.17 -5.70 -10.44
N PHE A 59 6.48 -4.65 -9.98
CA PHE A 59 6.02 -4.43 -8.60
C PHE A 59 7.12 -4.16 -7.57
N ASP A 60 8.37 -3.97 -7.94
CA ASP A 60 9.43 -3.54 -7.01
C ASP A 60 9.55 -4.42 -5.75
N ALA A 61 9.32 -5.74 -5.86
CA ALA A 61 9.25 -6.63 -4.70
C ALA A 61 10.51 -6.56 -3.81
N ALA A 62 11.69 -6.50 -4.42
CA ALA A 62 12.95 -6.36 -3.71
C ALA A 62 13.10 -4.99 -3.02
N VAL A 63 12.59 -3.91 -3.62
CA VAL A 63 12.55 -2.58 -2.98
C VAL A 63 11.63 -2.60 -1.77
N ARG A 64 10.44 -3.22 -1.89
CA ARG A 64 9.51 -3.38 -0.75
C ARG A 64 10.14 -4.18 0.38
N ALA A 65 10.81 -5.29 0.07
CA ALA A 65 11.52 -6.11 1.05
C ALA A 65 12.59 -5.29 1.79
N PHE A 66 13.46 -4.60 1.04
CA PHE A 66 14.48 -3.71 1.58
C PHE A 66 13.87 -2.61 2.47
N CYS A 67 12.74 -2.02 2.04
CA CYS A 67 12.04 -1.02 2.82
C CYS A 67 11.55 -1.57 4.17
N ARG A 68 10.93 -2.77 4.18
CA ARG A 68 10.48 -3.43 5.41
C ARG A 68 11.64 -3.71 6.37
N GLU A 69 12.74 -4.25 5.86
CA GLU A 69 13.94 -4.58 6.65
C GLU A 69 14.55 -3.37 7.35
N ARG A 70 14.44 -2.18 6.73
CA ARG A 70 15.03 -0.93 7.24
C ARG A 70 14.03 0.02 7.90
N GLY A 71 12.76 -0.37 8.01
CA GLY A 71 11.71 0.49 8.56
C GLY A 71 11.39 1.71 7.68
N ILE A 72 11.68 1.64 6.38
CA ILE A 72 11.32 2.66 5.39
C ILE A 72 9.89 2.39 4.93
N VAL A 73 9.06 3.42 4.85
CA VAL A 73 7.70 3.28 4.33
C VAL A 73 7.73 3.21 2.80
N TYR A 74 7.27 2.11 2.22
CA TYR A 74 6.98 2.05 0.79
C TYR A 74 5.60 2.66 0.53
N GLN A 75 5.52 3.71 -0.26
CA GLN A 75 4.28 4.37 -0.66
C GLN A 75 4.00 4.12 -2.15
N ALA A 76 2.91 3.43 -2.43
CA ALA A 76 2.45 3.08 -3.76
C ALA A 76 1.65 4.24 -4.37
N PHE A 77 1.99 4.67 -5.60
CA PHE A 77 1.15 5.57 -6.40
C PHE A 77 0.85 4.98 -7.78
N TRP A 78 -0.09 5.60 -8.51
CA TRP A 78 -0.58 5.09 -9.80
C TRP A 78 -1.07 3.63 -9.69
N THR A 79 -1.82 3.35 -8.62
CA THR A 79 -2.19 2.00 -8.19
C THR A 79 -3.34 1.42 -9.02
N LEU A 80 -4.42 2.17 -9.28
CA LEU A 80 -5.60 1.60 -9.93
C LEU A 80 -5.43 1.44 -11.44
N THR A 81 -5.24 2.54 -12.18
CA THR A 81 -5.24 2.51 -13.65
C THR A 81 -4.06 1.73 -14.24
N ALA A 82 -2.91 1.66 -13.55
CA ALA A 82 -1.80 0.80 -13.97
C ALA A 82 -2.07 -0.71 -13.77
N ASN A 83 -3.10 -1.07 -13.00
CA ASN A 83 -3.42 -2.44 -12.63
C ASN A 83 -4.88 -2.82 -12.91
N ALA A 84 -5.52 -2.19 -13.91
CA ALA A 84 -6.93 -2.43 -14.24
C ALA A 84 -7.29 -3.92 -14.38
N ALA A 85 -6.40 -4.74 -14.94
CA ALA A 85 -6.59 -6.19 -15.06
C ALA A 85 -6.57 -6.92 -13.69
N LEU A 86 -5.73 -6.49 -12.74
CA LEU A 86 -5.73 -7.07 -11.39
C LEU A 86 -6.91 -6.57 -10.56
N VAL A 87 -7.28 -5.29 -10.70
CA VAL A 87 -8.49 -4.71 -10.07
C VAL A 87 -9.74 -5.46 -10.56
N GLY A 88 -9.80 -5.82 -11.85
CA GLY A 88 -10.89 -6.60 -12.43
C GLY A 88 -10.82 -8.11 -12.21
N SER A 89 -9.87 -8.61 -11.41
CA SER A 89 -9.70 -10.06 -11.21
C SER A 89 -10.75 -10.67 -10.29
N GLU A 90 -10.94 -11.99 -10.41
CA GLU A 90 -11.95 -12.73 -9.64
C GLU A 90 -11.76 -12.62 -8.12
N PHE A 91 -10.52 -12.66 -7.63
CA PHE A 91 -10.26 -12.57 -6.18
C PHE A 91 -10.53 -11.16 -5.63
N VAL A 92 -10.39 -10.10 -6.44
CA VAL A 92 -10.79 -8.74 -6.06
C VAL A 92 -12.31 -8.63 -6.09
N GLY A 93 -12.95 -9.11 -7.16
CA GLY A 93 -14.41 -9.10 -7.30
C GLY A 93 -15.13 -9.87 -6.19
N GLY A 94 -14.68 -11.09 -5.87
CA GLY A 94 -15.30 -11.91 -4.83
C GLY A 94 -15.25 -11.27 -3.44
N VAL A 95 -14.14 -10.60 -3.09
CA VAL A 95 -14.04 -9.83 -1.85
C VAL A 95 -14.93 -8.60 -1.89
N ALA A 96 -14.96 -7.87 -3.00
CA ALA A 96 -15.78 -6.67 -3.15
C ALA A 96 -17.27 -6.98 -2.94
N ASP A 97 -17.77 -8.06 -3.54
CA ASP A 97 -19.15 -8.50 -3.43
C ASP A 97 -19.48 -8.96 -1.99
N ALA A 98 -18.59 -9.72 -1.36
CA ALA A 98 -18.79 -10.26 -0.02
C ALA A 98 -18.70 -9.19 1.08
N ALA A 99 -17.75 -8.26 0.95
CA ALA A 99 -17.53 -7.16 1.89
C ALA A 99 -18.41 -5.94 1.60
N ARG A 100 -19.13 -5.92 0.47
CA ARG A 100 -19.96 -4.81 -0.02
C ARG A 100 -19.21 -3.48 -0.12
N VAL A 101 -18.01 -3.54 -0.69
CA VAL A 101 -17.16 -2.36 -0.97
C VAL A 101 -16.75 -2.35 -2.44
N SER A 102 -16.20 -1.25 -2.92
CA SER A 102 -15.73 -1.15 -4.31
C SER A 102 -14.50 -2.02 -4.57
N ARG A 103 -14.24 -2.37 -5.84
CA ARG A 103 -13.03 -3.13 -6.22
C ARG A 103 -11.76 -2.32 -5.98
N GLU A 104 -11.86 -1.01 -6.10
CA GLU A 104 -10.82 -0.03 -5.82
C GLU A 104 -10.41 -0.11 -4.35
N VAL A 105 -11.37 -0.09 -3.42
CA VAL A 105 -11.15 -0.26 -1.98
C VAL A 105 -10.49 -1.60 -1.67
N VAL A 106 -10.97 -2.70 -2.29
CA VAL A 106 -10.33 -4.02 -2.12
C VAL A 106 -8.88 -3.99 -2.61
N PHE A 107 -8.62 -3.39 -3.77
CA PHE A 107 -7.27 -3.30 -4.32
C PHE A 107 -6.34 -2.46 -3.43
N TYR A 108 -6.83 -1.33 -2.90
CA TYR A 108 -6.12 -0.55 -1.90
C TYR A 108 -5.82 -1.38 -0.64
N GLY A 109 -6.80 -2.12 -0.11
CA GLY A 109 -6.63 -3.04 1.01
C GLY A 109 -5.55 -4.09 0.76
N LEU A 110 -5.52 -4.67 -0.44
CA LEU A 110 -4.52 -5.66 -0.82
C LEU A 110 -3.10 -5.07 -0.87
N VAL A 111 -2.95 -3.84 -1.37
CA VAL A 111 -1.66 -3.12 -1.33
C VAL A 111 -1.24 -2.83 0.11
N LEU A 112 -2.16 -2.41 0.98
CA LEU A 112 -1.91 -2.22 2.41
C LEU A 112 -1.48 -3.53 3.10
N ALA A 113 -2.04 -4.67 2.69
CA ALA A 113 -1.67 -5.99 3.21
C ALA A 113 -0.23 -6.43 2.87
N LEU A 114 0.46 -5.75 1.95
CA LEU A 114 1.90 -5.91 1.71
C LEU A 114 2.78 -5.17 2.74
N GLY A 115 2.17 -4.39 3.63
CA GLY A 115 2.86 -3.44 4.51
C GLY A 115 3.24 -2.13 3.83
N ALA A 116 2.65 -1.84 2.65
CA ALA A 116 2.82 -0.57 1.95
C ALA A 116 1.77 0.46 2.43
N CYS A 117 2.00 1.73 2.10
CA CYS A 117 0.99 2.79 2.13
C CYS A 117 0.49 3.08 0.71
N VAL A 118 -0.73 3.56 0.56
CA VAL A 118 -1.29 3.98 -0.74
C VAL A 118 -1.35 5.50 -0.79
N LEU A 119 -0.90 6.08 -1.90
CA LEU A 119 -1.20 7.44 -2.30
C LEU A 119 -2.44 7.38 -3.21
N ASP A 120 -3.58 7.70 -2.62
CA ASP A 120 -4.85 7.82 -3.33
C ASP A 120 -4.92 9.19 -4.02
N GLY A 121 -5.24 9.15 -5.31
CA GLY A 121 -5.15 10.29 -6.23
C GLY A 121 -6.50 10.94 -6.55
N THR A 122 -7.60 10.51 -5.91
CA THR A 122 -8.88 11.20 -6.11
C THR A 122 -8.80 12.68 -5.68
N THR A 123 -9.54 13.52 -6.38
CA THR A 123 -9.72 14.95 -6.05
C THR A 123 -11.15 15.27 -5.63
N ARG A 124 -12.04 14.28 -5.60
CA ARG A 124 -13.46 14.46 -5.22
C ARG A 124 -13.61 14.05 -3.76
N GLU A 125 -14.09 14.97 -2.93
CA GLU A 125 -14.25 14.73 -1.48
C GLU A 125 -15.14 13.51 -1.18
N GLU A 126 -16.19 13.30 -1.98
CA GLU A 126 -17.07 12.13 -1.85
C GLU A 126 -16.34 10.81 -2.06
N GLU A 127 -15.42 10.74 -3.03
CA GLU A 127 -14.59 9.56 -3.28
C GLU A 127 -13.58 9.36 -2.16
N MET A 128 -12.92 10.44 -1.71
CA MET A 128 -11.99 10.37 -0.57
C MET A 128 -12.66 9.78 0.67
N ARG A 129 -13.89 10.22 0.97
CA ARG A 129 -14.66 9.71 2.11
C ARG A 129 -15.07 8.25 1.90
N ALA A 130 -15.59 7.92 0.72
CA ALA A 130 -16.02 6.57 0.39
C ALA A 130 -14.85 5.56 0.45
N ASP A 131 -13.66 5.95 -0.01
CA ASP A 131 -12.48 5.09 0.02
C ASP A 131 -12.00 4.85 1.47
N LEU A 132 -12.00 5.88 2.32
CA LEU A 132 -11.67 5.74 3.74
C LEU A 132 -12.68 4.86 4.49
N GLU A 133 -13.98 5.13 4.36
CA GLU A 133 -15.05 4.33 4.98
C GLU A 133 -15.06 2.89 4.45
N GLY A 134 -14.78 2.72 3.16
CA GLY A 134 -14.65 1.42 2.51
C GLY A 134 -13.49 0.61 3.10
N ILE A 135 -12.33 1.22 3.33
CA ILE A 135 -11.19 0.55 3.96
C ILE A 135 -11.51 0.11 5.39
N GLU A 136 -12.18 0.94 6.19
CA GLU A 136 -12.62 0.56 7.54
C GLU A 136 -13.63 -0.60 7.52
N THR A 137 -14.54 -0.58 6.55
CA THR A 137 -15.54 -1.64 6.35
C THR A 137 -14.89 -2.95 5.94
N LEU A 138 -13.98 -2.91 4.95
CA LEU A 138 -13.20 -4.05 4.51
C LEU A 138 -12.37 -4.64 5.66
N GLY A 139 -11.71 -3.79 6.46
CA GLY A 139 -10.91 -4.23 7.60
C GLY A 139 -11.74 -4.98 8.65
N ARG A 140 -12.89 -4.43 9.06
CA ARG A 140 -13.80 -5.10 10.00
C ARG A 140 -14.32 -6.43 9.46
N TRP A 141 -14.70 -6.47 8.18
CA TRP A 141 -15.16 -7.69 7.52
C TRP A 141 -14.05 -8.75 7.45
N ALA A 142 -12.82 -8.36 7.06
CA ALA A 142 -11.66 -9.23 6.96
C ALA A 142 -11.21 -9.80 8.32
N ASP A 143 -11.42 -9.07 9.42
CA ASP A 143 -11.13 -9.55 10.77
C ASP A 143 -12.25 -10.46 11.35
N GLY A 144 -13.45 -10.40 10.77
CA GLY A 144 -14.61 -11.20 11.16
C GLY A 144 -14.92 -12.32 10.16
N ASP A 145 -16.15 -12.31 9.65
CA ASP A 145 -16.72 -13.37 8.80
C ASP A 145 -15.97 -13.55 7.46
N GLY A 146 -15.25 -12.51 7.01
CA GLY A 146 -14.51 -12.51 5.75
C GLY A 146 -13.09 -13.07 5.81
N ARG A 147 -12.60 -13.46 6.99
CA ARG A 147 -11.18 -13.80 7.23
C ARG A 147 -10.61 -14.79 6.23
N GLU A 148 -11.29 -15.92 6.01
CA GLU A 148 -10.78 -16.97 5.13
C GLU A 148 -10.68 -16.49 3.67
N LEU A 149 -11.72 -15.82 3.18
CA LEU A 149 -11.74 -15.27 1.83
C LEU A 149 -10.68 -14.17 1.65
N TRP A 150 -10.52 -13.32 2.66
CA TRP A 150 -9.48 -12.29 2.68
C TRP A 150 -8.07 -12.89 2.61
N GLU A 151 -7.77 -13.92 3.42
CA GLU A 151 -6.47 -14.60 3.39
C GLU A 151 -6.18 -15.26 2.04
N VAL A 152 -7.20 -15.86 1.40
CA VAL A 152 -7.09 -16.40 0.03
C VAL A 152 -6.77 -15.30 -0.96
N ALA A 153 -7.48 -14.17 -0.91
CA ALA A 153 -7.24 -13.03 -1.80
C ALA A 153 -5.85 -12.40 -1.59
N VAL A 154 -5.40 -12.25 -0.34
CA VAL A 154 -4.06 -11.76 -0.01
C VAL A 154 -2.98 -12.71 -0.54
N ARG A 155 -3.14 -14.03 -0.37
CA ARG A 155 -2.19 -15.03 -0.93
C ARG A 155 -2.14 -14.95 -2.46
N ALA A 156 -3.30 -14.89 -3.12
CA ALA A 156 -3.38 -14.76 -4.57
C ALA A 156 -2.70 -13.46 -5.07
N PHE A 157 -2.93 -12.35 -4.38
CA PHE A 157 -2.32 -11.07 -4.70
C PHE A 157 -0.80 -11.08 -4.50
N LYS A 158 -0.30 -11.55 -3.35
CA LYS A 158 1.14 -11.67 -3.07
C LYS A 158 1.88 -12.45 -4.16
N LYS A 159 1.29 -13.56 -4.62
CA LYS A 159 1.80 -14.33 -5.77
C LYS A 159 1.88 -13.52 -7.05
N LYS A 160 0.86 -12.71 -7.36
CA LYS A 160 0.84 -11.83 -8.55
C LYS A 160 1.88 -10.72 -8.48
N VAL A 161 2.22 -10.23 -7.29
CA VAL A 161 3.15 -9.10 -7.09
C VAL A 161 4.54 -9.51 -6.60
N GLY A 162 4.83 -10.81 -6.60
CA GLY A 162 6.13 -11.37 -6.22
C GLY A 162 6.52 -11.16 -4.75
N ASP A 163 5.55 -11.08 -3.83
CA ASP A 163 5.80 -10.93 -2.38
C ASP A 163 5.58 -12.26 -1.63
N GLU A 164 6.11 -13.35 -2.19
CA GLU A 164 6.13 -14.69 -1.59
C GLU A 164 7.35 -14.80 -0.66
N VAL A 165 7.32 -14.08 0.47
CA VAL A 165 8.27 -14.24 1.59
C VAL A 165 7.50 -14.62 2.84
#